data_AF-A0A3E2C8N3-F1
#
_entry.id   AF-A0A3E2C8N3-F1
#
_cell.length_a   1.000
_cell.length_b   1.000
_cell.length_c   1.000
_cell.angle_alpha   90.00
_cell.angle_beta   90.00
_cell.angle_gamma   90.00
#
_symmetry.space_group_name_H-M   'P 1'
#
loop_
_entity.id
_entity.type
_entity.pdbx_description
1 polymer ?
#
loop_
_entity_poly.entity_id
_entity_poly.type
_entity_poly.pdbx_seq_one_letter_code
_entity_poly.pdbx_strand_id
1 'polypeptide(L)'
;MSDRLDLINQLNSIHDSDIRQATFIPNYRNIIALIHATQALLLPELHVRNESNETTQLNASLNTNASLNTVTSNALDTIERIIFHELQCYTSNTIKIRETCNQFINTLPTIKKLLLTDIQAMYEGDPACTSKVEVTLAYPGFYAMLIHRTAHALYELNVPLIPRLMSEYAHRKTGIDIHPGAKIGAYFCIDHGTGIVIGETTVIGE
;
A
#
# COMPACT_ATOMS: atom_id res chain seq x y z
N MET A 1 14.77 34.08 27.88
CA MET A 1 15.20 32.66 27.92
C MET A 1 14.41 31.86 28.96
N SER A 2 14.11 32.42 30.15
CA SER A 2 13.26 31.79 31.18
C SER A 2 11.89 31.37 30.64
N ASP A 3 11.13 32.32 30.07
CA ASP A 3 9.74 32.08 29.66
C ASP A 3 9.56 30.96 28.61
N ARG A 4 10.57 30.76 27.75
CA ARG A 4 10.54 29.68 26.75
C ARG A 4 10.80 28.32 27.40
N LEU A 5 11.71 28.25 28.36
CA LEU A 5 12.00 27.02 29.11
C LEU A 5 10.84 26.67 30.03
N ASP A 6 10.24 27.67 30.66
CA ASP A 6 9.05 27.53 31.50
C ASP A 6 7.86 26.99 30.70
N LEU A 7 7.61 27.54 29.50
CA LEU A 7 6.61 27.02 28.57
C LEU A 7 6.92 25.56 28.14
N ILE A 8 8.18 25.25 27.79
CA ILE A 8 8.56 23.88 27.40
C ILE A 8 8.32 22.90 28.56
N ASN A 9 8.67 23.27 29.79
CA ASN A 9 8.45 22.44 30.96
C ASN A 9 6.97 22.25 31.26
N GLN A 10 6.17 23.31 31.12
CA GLN A 10 4.71 23.25 31.27
C GLN A 10 4.07 22.36 30.20
N LEU A 11 4.51 22.45 28.94
CA LEU A 11 4.01 21.58 27.88
C LEU A 11 4.39 20.12 28.14
N ASN A 12 5.63 19.85 28.56
CA ASN A 12 6.10 18.49 28.84
C ASN A 12 5.49 17.86 30.11
N SER A 13 4.94 18.66 31.02
CA SER A 13 4.22 18.15 32.19
C SER A 13 2.81 17.68 31.82
N ILE A 14 2.19 18.26 30.79
CA ILE A 14 0.90 17.83 30.25
C ILE A 14 1.15 16.67 29.27
N HIS A 15 1.04 15.44 29.77
CA HIS A 15 1.27 14.26 28.94
C HIS A 15 0.35 13.11 29.29
N ASP A 16 0.09 12.28 28.29
CA ASP A 16 -0.51 10.97 28.42
C ASP A 16 0.61 9.92 28.58
N SER A 17 0.47 9.01 29.55
CA SER A 17 1.51 8.01 29.84
C SER A 17 1.72 7.04 28.69
N ASP A 18 0.65 6.66 28.00
CA ASP A 18 0.67 5.62 26.97
C ASP A 18 1.31 6.16 25.70
N ILE A 19 0.99 7.41 25.33
CA ILE A 19 1.64 8.10 24.20
C ILE A 19 3.12 8.34 24.50
N ARG A 20 3.46 8.74 25.73
CA ARG A 20 4.85 9.07 26.09
C ARG A 20 5.75 7.85 26.20
N GLN A 21 5.18 6.72 26.62
CA GLN A 21 5.87 5.45 26.75
C GLN A 21 5.74 4.60 25.49
N ALA A 22 5.06 5.07 24.44
CA ALA A 22 4.97 4.39 23.17
C ALA A 22 6.39 4.11 22.64
N THR A 23 6.84 2.87 22.80
CA THR A 23 8.14 2.40 22.32
C THR A 23 8.15 2.18 20.82
N PHE A 24 6.97 2.28 20.20
CA PHE A 24 6.72 1.91 18.84
C PHE A 24 5.95 3.01 18.11
N ILE A 25 6.61 3.65 17.16
CA ILE A 25 6.01 4.60 16.23
C ILE A 25 6.55 4.24 14.84
N PRO A 26 5.72 3.73 13.91
CA PRO A 26 6.17 3.38 12.57
C PRO A 26 6.78 4.58 11.89
N ASN A 27 7.81 4.36 11.09
CA ASN A 27 8.36 5.42 10.28
C ASN A 27 7.42 5.70 9.09
N TYR A 28 6.69 6.81 9.14
CA TYR A 28 5.73 7.16 8.09
C TYR A 28 6.34 7.22 6.68
N ARG A 29 7.63 7.56 6.54
CA ARG A 29 8.32 7.52 5.24
C ARG A 29 8.48 6.09 4.73
N ASN A 30 8.74 5.14 5.62
CA ASN A 30 8.80 3.72 5.27
C ASN A 30 7.42 3.20 4.84
N ILE A 31 6.33 3.66 5.47
CA ILE A 31 4.96 3.31 5.04
C ILE A 31 4.69 3.78 3.61
N ILE A 32 5.05 5.02 3.26
CA ILE A 32 4.90 5.54 1.90
C ILE A 32 5.78 4.76 0.92
N ALA A 33 7.03 4.46 1.30
CA ALA A 33 7.94 3.68 0.46
C ALA A 33 7.43 2.25 0.23
N LEU A 34 6.81 1.62 1.24
CA LEU A 34 6.15 0.32 1.12
C LEU A 34 5.02 0.37 0.10
N ILE A 35 4.15 1.39 0.16
CA ILE A 35 3.07 1.59 -0.81
C ILE A 35 3.63 1.69 -2.23
N HIS A 36 4.62 2.55 -2.46
CA HIS A 36 5.22 2.71 -3.79
C HIS A 36 5.91 1.42 -4.29
N ALA A 37 6.60 0.70 -3.41
CA ALA A 37 7.21 -0.57 -3.76
C ALA A 37 6.14 -1.62 -4.13
N THR A 38 5.03 -1.71 -3.38
CA THR A 38 3.93 -2.62 -3.73
C THR A 38 3.26 -2.25 -5.05
N GLN A 39 3.09 -0.96 -5.34
CA GLN A 39 2.59 -0.50 -6.63
C GLN A 39 3.54 -0.89 -7.78
N ALA A 40 4.85 -0.70 -7.60
CA ALA A 40 5.87 -1.08 -8.59
C ALA A 40 5.95 -2.60 -8.80
N LEU A 41 5.75 -3.39 -7.75
CA LEU A 41 5.75 -4.85 -7.84
C LEU A 41 4.49 -5.40 -8.51
N LEU A 42 3.31 -4.84 -8.18
CA LEU A 42 2.02 -5.35 -8.67
C LEU A 42 1.75 -4.89 -10.10
N LEU A 43 2.18 -3.68 -10.47
CA LEU A 43 2.03 -3.07 -11.79
C LEU A 43 3.37 -2.55 -12.35
N PRO A 44 4.36 -3.43 -12.57
CA PRO A 44 5.70 -3.04 -13.04
C PRO A 44 5.68 -2.40 -14.44
N GLU A 45 4.65 -2.68 -15.24
CA GLU A 45 4.47 -2.13 -16.60
C GLU A 45 4.31 -0.61 -16.59
N LEU A 46 3.82 -0.04 -15.48
CA LEU A 46 3.69 1.42 -15.29
C LEU A 46 5.04 2.09 -14.98
N HIS A 47 6.04 1.32 -14.56
CA HIS A 47 7.34 1.83 -14.09
C HIS A 47 8.46 1.65 -15.13
N VAL A 48 8.32 0.68 -16.04
CA VAL A 48 9.30 0.40 -17.11
C VAL A 48 9.18 1.37 -18.30
N ARG A 49 8.02 1.99 -18.53
CA ARG A 49 7.74 2.80 -19.74
C ARG A 49 8.45 4.15 -19.84
N ASN A 50 9.27 4.54 -18.86
CA ASN A 50 10.01 5.80 -18.90
C ASN A 50 11.39 5.71 -19.58
N GLU A 51 11.83 4.53 -20.05
CA GLU A 51 13.23 4.33 -20.52
C GLU A 51 13.41 4.00 -22.01
N SER A 52 12.36 3.79 -22.81
CA SER A 52 12.53 3.26 -24.19
C SER A 52 12.22 4.25 -25.31
N ASN A 53 13.23 5.05 -25.69
CA ASN A 53 13.37 5.56 -27.05
C ASN A 53 14.17 4.54 -27.89
N GLU A 54 13.56 4.06 -28.98
CA GLU A 54 14.15 3.39 -30.15
C GLU A 54 14.92 2.05 -29.96
N THR A 55 14.25 0.90 -30.16
CA THR A 55 14.91 -0.36 -30.61
C THR A 55 13.92 -1.36 -31.26
N THR A 56 14.41 -2.23 -32.14
CA THR A 56 13.68 -3.28 -32.89
C THR A 56 12.81 -4.18 -32.02
N GLN A 57 11.61 -4.58 -32.50
CA GLN A 57 10.55 -5.24 -31.71
C GLN A 57 10.97 -6.46 -30.85
N LEU A 58 11.86 -7.33 -31.35
CA LEU A 58 12.31 -8.52 -30.59
C LEU A 58 13.28 -8.15 -29.45
N ASN A 59 14.24 -7.27 -29.71
CA ASN A 59 15.17 -6.74 -28.69
C ASN A 59 14.44 -5.85 -27.68
N ALA A 60 13.42 -5.10 -28.14
CA ALA A 60 12.55 -4.33 -27.26
C ALA A 60 11.79 -5.23 -26.27
N SER A 61 11.28 -6.39 -26.71
CA SER A 61 10.57 -7.33 -25.83
C SER A 61 11.46 -8.01 -24.78
N LEU A 62 12.68 -8.43 -25.16
CA LEU A 62 13.65 -9.02 -24.24
C LEU A 62 14.16 -7.99 -23.21
N ASN A 63 14.45 -6.76 -23.66
CA ASN A 63 14.83 -5.67 -22.78
C ASN A 63 13.67 -5.29 -21.84
N THR A 64 12.42 -5.29 -22.33
CA THR A 64 11.24 -5.02 -21.49
C THR A 64 11.09 -6.05 -20.38
N ASN A 65 11.24 -7.34 -20.68
CA ASN A 65 11.14 -8.39 -19.66
C ASN A 65 12.28 -8.30 -18.63
N ALA A 66 13.50 -8.00 -19.06
CA ALA A 66 14.62 -7.77 -18.16
C ALA A 66 14.38 -6.56 -17.23
N SER A 67 13.86 -5.46 -17.76
CA SER A 67 13.49 -4.28 -16.97
C SER A 67 12.34 -4.57 -16.00
N LEU A 68 11.30 -5.30 -16.43
CA LEU A 68 10.18 -5.72 -15.57
C LEU A 68 10.67 -6.57 -14.39
N ASN A 69 11.53 -7.56 -14.66
CA ASN A 69 12.12 -8.40 -13.62
C ASN A 69 12.97 -7.58 -12.65
N THR A 70 13.74 -6.62 -13.15
CA THR A 70 14.59 -5.73 -12.33
C THR A 70 13.74 -4.86 -11.39
N VAL A 71 12.70 -4.20 -11.93
CA VAL A 71 11.75 -3.41 -11.13
C VAL A 71 11.08 -4.27 -10.07
N THR A 72 10.61 -5.45 -10.46
CA THR A 72 9.91 -6.38 -9.56
C THR A 72 10.83 -6.86 -8.44
N SER A 73 12.08 -7.24 -8.76
CA SER A 73 13.07 -7.67 -7.77
C SER A 73 13.40 -6.55 -6.77
N ASN A 74 13.71 -5.35 -7.27
CA ASN A 74 14.04 -4.21 -6.41
C ASN A 74 12.87 -3.81 -5.49
N ALA A 75 11.66 -3.89 -6.02
CA ALA A 75 10.44 -3.63 -5.26
C ALA A 75 10.23 -4.69 -4.17
N LEU A 76 10.44 -5.98 -4.49
CA LEU A 76 10.34 -7.08 -3.54
C LEU A 76 11.36 -6.94 -2.39
N ASP A 77 12.62 -6.66 -2.71
CA ASP A 77 13.68 -6.43 -1.72
C ASP A 77 13.34 -5.24 -0.80
N THR A 78 12.77 -4.19 -1.38
CA THR A 78 12.34 -2.99 -0.62
C THR A 78 11.18 -3.32 0.33
N ILE A 79 10.19 -4.07 -0.13
CA ILE A 79 9.06 -4.54 0.68
C ILE A 79 9.57 -5.36 1.87
N GLU A 80 10.38 -6.39 1.61
CA GLU A 80 10.90 -7.27 2.66
C GLU A 80 11.68 -6.47 3.69
N ARG A 81 12.60 -5.61 3.24
CA ARG A 81 13.42 -4.77 4.12
C ARG A 81 12.58 -3.86 4.99
N ILE A 82 11.55 -3.20 4.44
CA ILE A 82 10.69 -2.28 5.19
C ILE A 82 9.85 -3.05 6.22
N ILE A 83 9.15 -4.11 5.80
CA ILE A 83 8.31 -4.89 6.72
C ILE A 83 9.18 -5.47 7.84
N PHE A 84 10.35 -6.03 7.50
CA PHE A 84 11.27 -6.56 8.50
C PHE A 84 11.69 -5.47 9.51
N HIS A 85 12.14 -4.32 9.02
CA HIS A 85 12.57 -3.20 9.87
C HIS A 85 11.45 -2.69 10.79
N GLU A 86 10.25 -2.43 10.26
CA GLU A 86 9.15 -1.94 11.08
C GLU A 86 8.67 -3.00 12.09
N LEU A 87 8.74 -4.29 11.75
CA LEU A 87 8.34 -5.36 12.66
C LEU A 87 9.32 -5.59 13.82
N GLN A 88 10.60 -5.25 13.67
CA GLN A 88 11.60 -5.35 14.74
C GLN A 88 11.27 -4.48 15.95
N CYS A 89 10.50 -3.41 15.76
CA CYS A 89 10.10 -2.55 16.85
C CYS A 89 8.91 -3.14 17.66
N TYR A 90 8.26 -4.21 17.18
CA TYR A 90 7.20 -4.93 17.91
C TYR A 90 7.67 -6.24 18.55
N THR A 91 8.68 -6.88 17.97
CA THR A 91 9.18 -8.16 18.49
C THR A 91 10.65 -8.33 18.16
N SER A 92 11.41 -8.87 19.12
CA SER A 92 12.80 -9.27 18.89
C SER A 92 12.92 -10.66 18.23
N ASN A 93 11.80 -11.37 18.04
CA ASN A 93 11.79 -12.68 17.39
C ASN A 93 11.92 -12.54 15.87
N THR A 94 13.16 -12.54 15.39
CA THR A 94 13.48 -12.38 13.97
C THR A 94 12.96 -13.52 13.09
N ILE A 95 12.80 -14.73 13.63
CA ILE A 95 12.23 -15.87 12.89
C ILE A 95 10.76 -15.56 12.55
N LYS A 96 9.98 -15.13 13.55
CA LYS A 96 8.57 -14.75 13.35
C LYS A 96 8.41 -13.59 12.35
N ILE A 97 9.32 -12.62 12.38
CA ILE A 97 9.32 -11.51 11.42
C ILE A 97 9.52 -12.04 10.00
N ARG A 98 10.53 -12.89 9.78
CA ARG A 98 10.79 -13.48 8.45
C ARG A 98 9.63 -14.34 7.97
N GLU A 99 9.02 -15.11 8.85
CA GLU A 99 7.80 -15.87 8.55
C GLU A 99 6.68 -14.95 8.08
N THR A 100 6.45 -13.83 8.79
CA THR A 100 5.44 -12.83 8.42
C THR A 100 5.75 -12.20 7.07
N CYS A 101 7.01 -11.82 6.80
CA CYS A 101 7.43 -11.30 5.49
C CYS A 101 7.16 -12.31 4.37
N ASN A 102 7.55 -13.57 4.56
CA ASN A 102 7.35 -14.63 3.57
C ASN A 102 5.85 -14.89 3.32
N GLN A 103 5.04 -14.93 4.38
CA GLN A 103 3.59 -15.06 4.27
C GLN A 103 2.99 -13.91 3.46
N PHE A 104 3.38 -12.67 3.75
CA PHE A 104 2.93 -11.50 3.00
C PHE A 104 3.33 -11.60 1.52
N ILE A 105 4.59 -11.90 1.22
CA ILE A 105 5.08 -12.05 -0.16
C ILE A 105 4.28 -13.11 -0.93
N ASN A 106 3.93 -14.22 -0.28
CA ASN A 106 3.11 -15.27 -0.88
C ASN A 106 1.67 -14.84 -1.19
N THR A 107 1.17 -13.73 -0.62
CA THR A 107 -0.15 -13.16 -0.97
C THR A 107 -0.13 -12.29 -2.23
N LEU A 108 1.04 -11.79 -2.66
CA LEU A 108 1.16 -10.82 -3.75
C LEU A 108 0.54 -11.30 -5.08
N PRO A 109 0.68 -12.57 -5.51
CA PRO A 109 0.01 -13.05 -6.72
C PRO A 109 -1.53 -12.98 -6.63
N THR A 110 -2.10 -13.26 -5.45
CA THR A 110 -3.55 -13.19 -5.21
C THR A 110 -4.02 -11.73 -5.23
N ILE A 111 -3.27 -10.83 -4.58
CA ILE A 111 -3.54 -9.39 -4.63
C ILE A 111 -3.53 -8.89 -6.08
N LYS A 112 -2.51 -9.26 -6.87
CA LYS A 112 -2.41 -8.87 -8.29
C LYS A 112 -3.64 -9.34 -9.08
N LYS A 113 -4.09 -10.59 -8.88
CA LYS A 113 -5.30 -11.12 -9.53
C LYS A 113 -6.55 -10.31 -9.20
N LEU A 114 -6.77 -10.00 -7.92
CA LEU A 114 -7.92 -9.20 -7.48
C LEU A 114 -7.88 -7.79 -8.09
N LEU A 115 -6.71 -7.13 -8.10
CA LEU A 115 -6.57 -5.81 -8.71
C LEU A 115 -6.86 -5.81 -10.21
N LEU A 116 -6.51 -6.88 -10.93
CA LEU A 116 -6.88 -7.01 -12.34
C LEU A 116 -8.40 -7.13 -12.54
N THR A 117 -9.12 -7.75 -11.60
CA THR A 117 -10.60 -7.78 -11.62
C THR A 117 -11.20 -6.42 -11.30
N ASP A 118 -10.61 -5.65 -10.38
CA ASP A 118 -11.08 -4.30 -10.05
C ASP A 118 -10.89 -3.35 -11.24
N ILE A 119 -9.72 -3.42 -11.91
CA ILE A 119 -9.46 -2.67 -13.14
C ILE A 119 -10.50 -3.00 -14.20
N GLN A 120 -10.84 -4.28 -14.34
CA GLN A 120 -11.86 -4.72 -15.29
C GLN A 120 -13.24 -4.15 -14.96
N ALA A 121 -13.64 -4.19 -13.69
CA ALA A 121 -14.93 -3.68 -13.23
C ALA A 121 -15.06 -2.16 -13.38
N MET A 122 -13.99 -1.41 -13.08
CA MET A 122 -13.97 0.04 -13.26
C MET A 122 -13.99 0.43 -14.74
N TYR A 123 -13.25 -0.28 -15.58
CA TYR A 123 -13.24 -0.03 -17.02
C TYR A 123 -14.60 -0.32 -17.69
N GLU A 124 -15.27 -1.40 -17.29
CA GLU A 124 -16.60 -1.76 -17.82
C GLU A 124 -17.73 -0.94 -17.18
N GLY A 125 -17.54 -0.51 -15.93
CA GLY A 125 -18.54 0.20 -15.13
C GLY A 125 -18.64 1.70 -15.43
N ASP A 126 -17.59 2.32 -15.99
CA ASP A 126 -17.59 3.73 -16.38
C ASP A 126 -17.59 3.89 -17.92
N PRO A 127 -18.72 4.29 -18.53
CA PRO A 127 -18.81 4.56 -19.97
C PRO A 127 -17.85 5.65 -20.48
N ALA A 128 -17.36 6.53 -19.60
CA ALA A 128 -16.39 7.57 -19.95
C ALA A 128 -14.94 7.06 -19.96
N CYS A 129 -14.67 5.89 -19.37
CA CYS A 129 -13.34 5.31 -19.32
C CYS A 129 -12.85 4.91 -20.71
N THR A 130 -11.70 5.43 -21.12
CA THR A 130 -11.16 5.15 -22.46
C THR A 130 -10.24 3.94 -22.50
N SER A 131 -9.63 3.57 -21.36
CA SER A 131 -8.72 2.42 -21.28
C SER A 131 -8.46 1.93 -19.85
N LYS A 132 -8.06 0.66 -19.71
CA LYS A 132 -7.57 0.10 -18.43
C LYS A 132 -6.32 0.81 -17.88
N VAL A 133 -5.52 1.44 -18.75
CA VAL A 133 -4.36 2.24 -18.34
C VAL A 133 -4.80 3.54 -17.68
N GLU A 134 -5.90 4.14 -18.13
CA GLU A 134 -6.51 5.30 -17.49
C GLU A 134 -6.95 4.98 -16.06
N VAL A 135 -7.61 3.82 -15.87
CA VAL A 135 -8.00 3.32 -14.54
C VAL A 135 -6.79 3.25 -13.61
N THR A 136 -5.69 2.63 -14.05
CA THR A 136 -4.54 2.41 -13.18
C THR A 136 -3.75 3.68 -12.85
N LEU A 137 -3.81 4.69 -13.72
CA LEU A 137 -3.06 5.94 -13.54
C LEU A 137 -3.86 7.06 -12.88
N ALA A 138 -5.17 7.12 -13.09
CA ALA A 138 -5.97 8.29 -12.75
C ALA A 138 -7.14 8.00 -11.79
N TYR A 139 -7.58 6.75 -11.62
CA TYR A 139 -8.82 6.49 -10.87
C TYR A 139 -8.54 6.43 -9.36
N PRO A 140 -9.14 7.32 -8.55
CA PRO A 140 -8.92 7.33 -7.10
C PRO A 140 -9.46 6.07 -6.43
N GLY A 141 -10.55 5.49 -6.96
CA GLY A 141 -11.10 4.21 -6.51
C GLY A 141 -10.10 3.07 -6.66
N PHE A 142 -9.42 2.98 -7.81
CA PHE A 142 -8.38 1.99 -8.03
C PHE A 142 -7.20 2.17 -7.07
N TYR A 143 -6.73 3.41 -6.90
CA TYR A 143 -5.64 3.71 -5.99
C TYR A 143 -5.96 3.31 -4.54
N ALA A 144 -7.18 3.61 -4.07
CA ALA A 144 -7.65 3.19 -2.76
C ALA A 144 -7.70 1.65 -2.63
N MET A 145 -8.18 0.94 -3.66
CA MET A 145 -8.24 -0.52 -3.64
C MET A 145 -6.87 -1.20 -3.70
N LEU A 146 -5.91 -0.66 -4.45
CA LEU A 146 -4.53 -1.13 -4.43
C LEU A 146 -3.95 -1.11 -3.02
N ILE A 147 -4.10 0.03 -2.34
CA ILE A 147 -3.59 0.18 -0.97
C ILE A 147 -4.39 -0.69 0.00
N HIS A 148 -5.72 -0.72 -0.10
CA HIS A 148 -6.57 -1.52 0.78
C HIS A 148 -6.25 -3.01 0.67
N ARG A 149 -6.18 -3.60 -0.53
CA ARG A 149 -5.89 -5.05 -0.68
C ARG A 149 -4.52 -5.43 -0.13
N THR A 150 -3.55 -4.52 -0.26
CA THR A 150 -2.21 -4.70 0.30
C THR A 150 -2.22 -4.58 1.84
N ALA A 151 -2.89 -3.56 2.37
CA ALA A 151 -3.03 -3.34 3.81
C ALA A 151 -3.84 -4.47 4.47
N HIS A 152 -4.89 -4.97 3.81
CA HIS A 152 -5.72 -6.08 4.26
C HIS A 152 -4.90 -7.36 4.43
N ALA A 153 -4.01 -7.69 3.48
CA ALA A 153 -3.13 -8.84 3.63
C ALA A 153 -2.21 -8.72 4.85
N LEU A 154 -1.65 -7.53 5.13
CA LEU A 154 -0.87 -7.30 6.35
C LEU A 154 -1.74 -7.38 7.61
N TYR A 155 -2.98 -6.89 7.55
CA TYR A 155 -3.95 -6.95 8.64
C TYR A 155 -4.31 -8.40 9.00
N GLU A 156 -4.58 -9.26 8.01
CA GLU A 156 -4.87 -10.70 8.22
C GLU A 156 -3.67 -11.46 8.81
N LEU A 157 -2.44 -10.97 8.59
CA LEU A 157 -1.22 -11.46 9.23
C LEU A 157 -1.00 -10.88 10.64
N ASN A 158 -1.97 -10.16 11.18
CA ASN A 158 -1.91 -9.48 12.47
C ASN A 158 -0.75 -8.50 12.57
N VAL A 159 -0.36 -7.85 11.46
CA VAL A 159 0.65 -6.79 11.48
C VAL A 159 0.03 -5.54 12.13
N PRO A 160 0.54 -5.09 13.29
CA PRO A 160 0.01 -3.91 13.96
C PRO A 160 0.32 -2.61 13.21
N LEU A 161 -0.59 -1.64 13.32
CA LEU A 161 -0.55 -0.22 12.89
C LEU A 161 -0.21 0.10 11.42
N ILE A 162 0.72 -0.61 10.78
CA ILE A 162 1.12 -0.46 9.38
C ILE A 162 -0.10 -0.52 8.45
N PRO A 163 -1.01 -1.52 8.53
CA PRO A 163 -2.20 -1.56 7.68
C PRO A 163 -3.06 -0.32 7.82
N ARG A 164 -3.24 0.18 9.05
CA ARG A 164 -4.06 1.36 9.31
C ARG A 164 -3.42 2.61 8.74
N LEU A 165 -2.11 2.81 8.93
CA LEU A 165 -1.39 3.94 8.35
C LEU A 165 -1.42 3.94 6.82
N MET A 166 -1.40 2.75 6.19
CA MET A 166 -1.59 2.62 4.75
C MET A 166 -2.99 3.06 4.32
N SER A 167 -4.05 2.57 4.96
CA SER A 167 -5.43 2.99 4.69
C SER A 167 -5.62 4.50 4.88
N GLU A 168 -5.09 5.09 5.95
CA GLU A 168 -5.17 6.54 6.20
C GLU A 168 -4.40 7.34 5.13
N TYR A 169 -3.29 6.81 4.61
CA TYR A 169 -2.59 7.43 3.50
C TYR A 169 -3.44 7.43 2.22
N ALA A 170 -4.13 6.32 1.92
CA ALA A 170 -5.08 6.25 0.82
C ALA A 170 -6.21 7.28 1.02
N HIS A 171 -6.82 7.30 2.20
CA HIS A 171 -7.88 8.24 2.56
C HIS A 171 -7.46 9.71 2.34
N ARG A 172 -6.27 10.09 2.79
CA ARG A 172 -5.74 11.46 2.57
C ARG A 172 -5.53 11.80 1.09
N LYS A 173 -5.28 10.81 0.24
CA LYS A 173 -5.01 11.00 -1.19
C LYS A 173 -6.28 11.01 -2.04
N THR A 174 -7.32 10.27 -1.64
CA THR A 174 -8.50 10.01 -2.48
C THR A 174 -9.82 10.46 -1.85
N GLY A 175 -9.85 10.69 -0.53
CA GLY A 175 -11.08 10.89 0.24
C GLY A 175 -11.89 9.61 0.47
N ILE A 176 -11.33 8.43 0.15
CA ILE A 176 -11.96 7.12 0.34
C ILE A 176 -11.36 6.48 1.60
N ASP A 177 -12.16 6.29 2.64
CA ASP A 177 -11.74 5.64 3.89
C ASP A 177 -12.15 4.15 3.89
N ILE A 178 -11.18 3.25 3.85
CA ILE A 178 -11.43 1.81 3.91
C ILE A 178 -10.58 1.23 5.04
N HIS A 179 -11.23 0.73 6.07
CA HIS A 179 -10.54 0.03 7.14
C HIS A 179 -9.80 -1.20 6.58
N PRO A 180 -8.54 -1.46 6.98
CA PRO A 180 -7.79 -2.61 6.46
C PRO A 180 -8.44 -3.96 6.82
N GLY A 181 -9.30 -4.01 7.84
CA GLY A 181 -10.05 -5.22 8.20
C GLY A 181 -11.28 -5.52 7.35
N ALA A 182 -11.73 -4.57 6.52
CA ALA A 182 -12.88 -4.79 5.65
C ALA A 182 -12.60 -5.91 4.64
N LYS A 183 -13.57 -6.78 4.40
CA LYS A 183 -13.46 -7.90 3.46
C LYS A 183 -14.19 -7.55 2.17
N ILE A 184 -13.44 -7.38 1.08
CA ILE A 184 -13.98 -6.93 -0.21
C ILE A 184 -13.64 -7.94 -1.30
N GLY A 185 -14.68 -8.48 -1.94
CA GLY A 185 -14.59 -9.44 -3.03
C GLY A 185 -13.91 -8.92 -4.31
N ALA A 186 -13.85 -9.76 -5.32
CA ALA A 186 -13.37 -9.41 -6.66
C ALA A 186 -14.30 -8.43 -7.39
N TYR A 187 -13.84 -7.88 -8.51
CA TYR A 187 -14.62 -6.97 -9.38
C TYR A 187 -15.20 -5.75 -8.66
N PHE A 188 -14.51 -5.25 -7.64
CA PHE A 188 -15.01 -4.13 -6.86
C PHE A 188 -14.70 -2.80 -7.54
N CYS A 189 -15.70 -1.92 -7.61
CA CYS A 189 -15.62 -0.62 -8.27
C CYS A 189 -15.99 0.50 -7.30
N ILE A 190 -15.17 1.55 -7.28
CA ILE A 190 -15.47 2.84 -6.66
C ILE A 190 -15.27 3.90 -7.74
N ASP A 191 -16.35 4.55 -8.14
CA ASP A 191 -16.30 5.70 -9.05
C ASP A 191 -16.35 7.02 -8.25
N HIS A 192 -15.47 7.96 -8.62
CA HIS A 192 -15.14 9.21 -7.91
C HIS A 192 -14.66 9.04 -6.45
N GLY A 193 -15.51 8.50 -5.58
CA GLY A 193 -15.16 7.94 -4.27
C GLY A 193 -15.03 8.88 -3.08
N THR A 194 -14.91 10.20 -3.26
CA THR A 194 -14.75 11.12 -2.12
C THR A 194 -15.91 11.03 -1.14
N GLY A 195 -15.60 10.77 0.14
CA GLY A 195 -16.57 10.67 1.22
C GLY A 195 -17.06 9.25 1.50
N ILE A 196 -16.62 8.25 0.75
CA ILE A 196 -16.88 6.84 1.05
C ILE A 196 -16.16 6.44 2.35
N VAL A 197 -16.87 5.70 3.21
CA VAL A 197 -16.34 5.10 4.43
C VAL A 197 -16.77 3.64 4.51
N ILE A 198 -15.81 2.72 4.63
CA ILE A 198 -16.03 1.27 4.77
C ILE A 198 -15.37 0.79 6.07
N GLY A 199 -16.19 0.39 7.04
CA GLY A 199 -15.76 0.04 8.40
C GLY A 199 -15.10 -1.34 8.52
N GLU A 200 -14.43 -1.58 9.64
CA GLU A 200 -13.62 -2.77 9.91
C GLU A 200 -14.31 -4.12 9.70
N THR A 201 -15.55 -4.25 10.14
CA THR A 201 -16.29 -5.53 10.09
C THR A 201 -17.09 -5.71 8.81
N THR A 202 -16.96 -4.78 7.87
CA THR A 202 -17.73 -4.78 6.63
C THR A 202 -17.32 -5.95 5.73
N VAL A 203 -18.32 -6.62 5.14
CA VAL A 203 -18.13 -7.66 4.13
C VAL A 203 -18.89 -7.24 2.88
N ILE A 204 -18.19 -7.14 1.76
CA ILE A 204 -18.72 -6.82 0.43
C ILE A 204 -18.38 -8.00 -0.50
N GLY A 205 -19.39 -8.49 -1.21
CA GLY A 205 -19.28 -9.65 -2.11
C GLY A 205 -18.57 -9.35 -3.44
N GLU A 206 -18.77 -10.27 -4.38
CA GLU A 206 -18.35 -10.16 -5.80
C GLU A 206 -19.55 -9.77 -6.68
#